data_AF-A0A1V5MPX5-F1
#
_entry.id   AF-A0A1V5MPX5-F1
#
_cell.length_a   1.000
_cell.length_b   1.000
_cell.length_c   1.000
_cell.angle_alpha   90.00
_cell.angle_beta   90.00
_cell.angle_gamma   90.00
#
_symmetry.space_group_name_H-M   'P 1'
#
loop_
_entity.id
_entity.type
_entity.pdbx_description
1 polymer ?
#
loop_
_entity_poly.entity_id
_entity_poly.type
_entity_poly.pdbx_seq_one_letter_code
_entity_poly.pdbx_strand_id
1 'polypeptide(L)'
;MYYFHGNRRCATCNAIEELVKNFIADTYMDNPEVKFFVINFEKEENKEIAAKFGAEWSSLFIASGDKKLDLTVEAFQYVKSDPDYLKGEIKKIVDDFLK
;
A
#
# COMPACT_ATOMS: atom_id res chain seq x y z
N MET A 1 2.43 1.39 -5.90
CA MET A 1 2.07 1.20 -4.47
C MET A 1 2.23 -0.26 -4.11
N TYR A 2 2.80 -0.53 -2.94
CA TYR A 2 3.17 -1.86 -2.49
C TYR A 2 2.53 -2.11 -1.12
N TYR A 3 1.70 -3.15 -1.05
CA TYR A 3 1.18 -3.67 0.20
C TYR A 3 1.86 -5.00 0.50
N PHE A 4 2.67 -5.04 1.55
CA PHE A 4 3.32 -6.25 2.02
C PHE A 4 2.46 -6.91 3.10
N HIS A 5 2.45 -8.23 3.12
CA HIS A 5 1.76 -9.02 4.13
C HIS A 5 2.49 -10.35 4.38
N GLY A 6 2.27 -10.96 5.53
CA GLY A 6 2.70 -12.34 5.80
C GLY A 6 1.60 -13.35 5.43
N ASN A 7 1.87 -14.64 5.58
CA ASN A 7 0.87 -15.71 5.42
C ASN A 7 -0.25 -15.56 6.45
N ARG A 8 0.07 -15.13 7.67
CA ARG A 8 -0.91 -14.83 8.71
C ARG A 8 -1.37 -13.39 8.59
N ARG A 9 -2.62 -13.20 8.20
CA ARG A 9 -3.25 -11.88 8.04
C ARG A 9 -4.27 -11.64 9.15
N CYS A 10 -4.20 -10.48 9.80
CA CYS A 10 -5.23 -10.07 10.75
C CYS A 10 -6.39 -9.34 10.03
N ALA A 11 -7.51 -9.13 10.72
CA ALA A 11 -8.67 -8.44 10.14
C ALA A 11 -8.33 -7.02 9.64
N THR A 12 -7.39 -6.32 10.29
CA THR A 12 -6.94 -5.00 9.84
C THR A 12 -6.09 -5.08 8.58
N CYS A 13 -5.26 -6.12 8.42
CA CYS A 13 -4.50 -6.35 7.19
C CYS A 13 -5.43 -6.50 5.98
N ASN A 14 -6.45 -7.34 6.11
CA ASN A 14 -7.42 -7.57 5.05
C ASN A 14 -8.19 -6.29 4.69
N ALA A 15 -8.58 -5.50 5.71
CA ALA A 15 -9.24 -4.22 5.49
C ALA A 15 -8.36 -3.22 4.72
N ILE A 16 -7.04 -3.19 5.00
CA ILE A 16 -6.11 -2.29 4.29
C ILE A 16 -6.00 -2.71 2.83
N GLU A 17 -5.79 -3.99 2.57
CA GLU A 17 -5.69 -4.51 1.21
C GLU A 17 -6.95 -4.18 0.40
N GLU A 18 -8.13 -4.48 0.94
CA GLU A 18 -9.41 -4.26 0.27
C GLU A 18 -9.67 -2.78 0.00
N LEU A 19 -9.54 -1.93 1.02
CA LEU A 19 -9.78 -0.49 0.90
C LEU A 19 -8.87 0.13 -0.16
N VAL A 20 -7.57 -0.15 -0.09
CA VAL A 20 -6.58 0.47 -0.95
C VAL A 20 -6.66 -0.07 -2.37
N LYS A 21 -6.87 -1.38 -2.54
CA LYS A 21 -7.04 -1.99 -3.85
C LYS A 21 -8.23 -1.38 -4.59
N ASN A 22 -9.38 -1.30 -3.93
CA ASN A 22 -10.59 -0.74 -4.52
C ASN A 22 -10.41 0.75 -4.81
N PHE A 23 -9.86 1.51 -3.86
CA PHE A 23 -9.60 2.93 -4.04
C PHE A 23 -8.69 3.23 -5.24
N ILE A 24 -7.59 2.49 -5.40
CA ILE A 24 -6.68 2.67 -6.53
C ILE A 24 -7.34 2.26 -7.85
N ALA A 25 -8.06 1.14 -7.88
CA ALA A 25 -8.78 0.69 -9.06
C ALA A 25 -9.83 1.71 -9.52
N ASP A 26 -10.58 2.30 -8.60
CA ASP A 26 -11.65 3.26 -8.91
C ASP A 26 -11.10 4.64 -9.31
N THR A 27 -10.05 5.11 -8.62
CA THR A 27 -9.54 6.48 -8.78
C THR A 27 -8.56 6.61 -9.94
N TYR A 28 -7.80 5.56 -10.24
CA TYR A 28 -6.69 5.59 -11.20
C TYR A 28 -6.82 4.54 -12.31
N MET A 29 -8.04 4.05 -12.58
CA MET A 29 -8.30 3.02 -13.61
C MET A 29 -7.66 3.34 -14.96
N ASP A 30 -7.75 4.60 -15.38
CA ASP A 30 -7.27 5.08 -16.68
C ASP A 30 -5.80 5.55 -16.65
N ASN A 31 -5.13 5.48 -15.48
CA ASN A 31 -3.73 5.87 -15.34
C ASN A 31 -2.84 4.62 -15.19
N PRO A 32 -2.15 4.18 -16.27
CA PRO A 32 -1.31 2.98 -16.23
C PRO A 32 -0.04 3.12 -15.38
N GLU A 33 0.32 4.34 -14.95
CA GLU A 33 1.47 4.59 -14.08
C GLU A 33 1.17 4.23 -12.62
N VAL A 34 -0.11 4.26 -12.21
CA VAL A 34 -0.52 3.92 -10.86
C VAL A 34 -0.87 2.44 -10.77
N LYS A 35 -0.02 1.68 -10.06
CA LYS A 35 -0.22 0.24 -9.85
C LYS A 35 -0.27 -0.10 -8.37
N PHE A 36 -1.10 -1.07 -8.02
CA PHE A 36 -1.17 -1.63 -6.68
C PHE A 36 -0.67 -3.08 -6.68
N PHE A 37 0.38 -3.34 -5.90
CA PHE A 37 1.01 -4.66 -5.77
C PHE A 37 0.76 -5.22 -4.37
N VAL A 38 0.28 -6.47 -4.31
CA VAL A 38 0.12 -7.22 -3.06
C VAL A 38 1.25 -8.25 -2.99
N ILE A 39 2.11 -8.16 -1.99
CA ILE A 39 3.35 -8.92 -1.89
C ILE A 39 3.38 -9.71 -0.58
N ASN A 40 3.54 -11.02 -0.69
CA ASN A 40 3.80 -11.86 0.46
C ASN A 40 5.30 -11.86 0.76
N PHE A 41 5.73 -11.23 1.87
CA PHE A 41 7.16 -11.13 2.20
C PHE A 41 7.79 -12.47 2.63
N GLU A 42 6.99 -13.47 2.97
CA GLU A 42 7.49 -14.80 3.36
C GLU A 42 7.79 -15.70 2.15
N LYS A 43 7.41 -15.27 0.93
CA LYS A 43 7.72 -15.99 -0.30
C LYS A 43 9.14 -15.71 -0.76
N GLU A 44 9.84 -16.76 -1.19
CA GLU A 44 11.22 -16.68 -1.64
C GLU A 44 11.40 -15.73 -2.84
N GLU A 45 10.48 -15.75 -3.80
CA GLU A 45 10.49 -14.84 -4.95
C GLU A 45 10.36 -13.35 -4.57
N ASN A 46 9.88 -13.05 -3.36
CA ASN A 46 9.61 -11.71 -2.88
C ASN A 46 10.62 -11.21 -1.84
N LYS A 47 11.58 -12.02 -1.41
CA LYS A 47 12.55 -11.65 -0.36
C LYS A 47 13.35 -10.40 -0.74
N GLU A 48 13.77 -10.29 -2.00
CA GLU A 48 14.55 -9.14 -2.48
C GLU A 48 13.76 -7.83 -2.42
N ILE A 49 12.52 -7.84 -2.91
CA ILE A 49 11.66 -6.66 -2.86
C ILE A 49 11.23 -6.34 -1.42
N ALA A 50 10.95 -7.33 -0.59
CA ALA A 50 10.64 -7.12 0.82
C ALA A 50 11.82 -6.45 1.56
N ALA A 51 13.05 -6.93 1.33
CA ALA A 51 14.27 -6.36 1.90
C ALA A 51 14.51 -4.91 1.43
N LYS A 52 14.31 -4.62 0.13
CA LYS A 52 14.41 -3.25 -0.42
C LYS A 52 13.46 -2.27 0.28
N PHE A 53 12.28 -2.75 0.68
CA PHE A 53 11.29 -1.93 1.36
C PHE A 53 11.46 -1.94 2.89
N GLY A 54 12.22 -2.89 3.46
CA GLY A 54 12.31 -3.11 4.91
C GLY A 54 11.04 -3.76 5.48
N ALA A 55 10.31 -4.51 4.65
CA ALA A 55 9.02 -5.07 5.00
C ALA A 55 9.17 -6.42 5.72
N GLU A 56 9.26 -6.37 7.05
CA GLU A 56 9.27 -7.56 7.92
C GLU A 56 7.87 -7.90 8.49
N TRP A 57 6.91 -6.99 8.30
CA TRP A 57 5.53 -7.13 8.71
C TRP A 57 4.60 -6.47 7.69
N SER A 58 3.28 -6.64 7.90
CA SER A 58 2.27 -6.03 7.05
C SER A 58 2.44 -4.53 6.99
N SER A 59 2.67 -3.98 5.79
CA SER A 59 3.09 -2.59 5.59
C SER A 59 2.57 -2.05 4.27
N LEU A 60 2.36 -0.74 4.21
CA LEU A 60 1.86 -0.05 3.03
C LEU A 60 2.84 1.03 2.61
N PHE A 61 3.32 0.96 1.36
CA PHE A 61 4.24 1.93 0.81
C PHE A 61 3.75 2.53 -0.50
N ILE A 62 4.00 3.82 -0.70
CA ILE A 62 3.89 4.50 -1.98
C ILE A 62 5.29 4.80 -2.49
N ALA A 63 5.60 4.40 -3.71
CA ALA A 63 6.92 4.61 -4.31
C ALA A 63 6.81 5.00 -5.78
N SER A 64 7.67 5.92 -6.22
CA SER A 64 7.84 6.37 -7.60
C SER A 64 9.32 6.74 -7.82
N GLY A 65 10.00 6.06 -8.74
CA GLY A 65 11.45 6.19 -8.92
C GLY A 65 12.20 5.93 -7.60
N ASP A 66 12.97 6.92 -7.16
CA ASP A 66 13.74 6.89 -5.91
C ASP A 66 12.94 7.35 -4.69
N LYS A 67 11.75 7.92 -4.88
CA LYS A 67 10.88 8.36 -3.78
C LYS A 67 10.14 7.16 -3.19
N LYS A 68 10.13 7.05 -1.86
CA LYS A 68 9.35 6.07 -1.10
C LYS A 68 8.77 6.75 0.15
N LEU A 69 7.49 6.53 0.40
CA LEU A 69 6.80 6.90 1.64
C LEU A 69 6.18 5.67 2.28
N ASP A 70 6.36 5.55 3.58
CA ASP A 70 5.73 4.55 4.44
C ASP A 70 4.42 5.12 5.00
N LEU A 71 3.32 4.44 4.74
CA LEU A 71 1.98 4.77 5.23
C LEU A 71 1.44 3.69 6.18
N THR A 72 2.32 2.84 6.71
CA THR A 72 1.90 1.70 7.53
C THR A 72 1.15 2.17 8.78
N VAL A 73 1.64 3.19 9.47
CA VAL A 73 1.00 3.69 10.70
C VAL A 73 -0.39 4.25 10.40
N GLU A 74 -0.48 5.12 9.40
CA GLU A 74 -1.71 5.77 8.96
C GLU A 74 -2.73 4.73 8.46
N ALA A 75 -2.28 3.74 7.67
CA ALA A 75 -3.13 2.68 7.18
C ALA A 75 -3.75 1.88 8.33
N PHE A 76 -2.94 1.45 9.30
CA PHE A 76 -3.45 0.69 10.43
C PHE A 76 -4.33 1.52 11.38
N GLN A 77 -4.05 2.81 11.52
CA GLN A 77 -4.82 3.72 12.35
C GLN A 77 -6.19 4.03 11.75
N TYR A 78 -6.24 4.33 10.46
CA TYR A 78 -7.40 4.97 9.84
C TYR A 78 -8.28 4.05 9.00
N VAL A 79 -7.77 2.90 8.52
CA VAL A 79 -8.55 2.00 7.64
C VAL A 79 -9.93 1.60 8.18
N LYS A 80 -10.09 1.48 9.50
CA LYS A 80 -11.37 1.15 10.16
C LYS A 80 -12.06 2.36 10.79
N SER A 81 -11.30 3.33 11.26
CA SER A 81 -11.82 4.46 12.03
C SER A 81 -12.22 5.64 11.15
N ASP A 82 -11.44 5.91 10.09
CA ASP A 82 -11.67 6.99 9.12
C ASP A 82 -11.08 6.60 7.75
N PRO A 83 -11.75 5.69 7.01
CA PRO A 83 -11.27 5.21 5.73
C PRO A 83 -11.18 6.31 4.66
N ASP A 84 -12.00 7.36 4.76
CA ASP A 84 -11.99 8.44 3.78
C ASP A 84 -10.82 9.40 4.00
N TYR A 85 -10.43 9.65 5.25
CA TYR A 85 -9.16 10.32 5.56
C TYR A 85 -7.97 9.56 4.94
N LEU A 86 -7.91 8.24 5.14
CA LEU A 86 -6.83 7.41 4.59
C LEU A 86 -6.78 7.49 3.05
N LYS A 87 -7.93 7.40 2.37
CA LYS A 87 -8.00 7.59 0.91
C LYS A 87 -7.52 8.98 0.48
N GLY A 88 -7.87 10.02 1.24
CA GLY A 88 -7.43 11.39 1.00
C GLY A 88 -5.91 11.55 1.07
N GLU A 89 -5.28 11.01 2.10
CA GLU A 89 -3.81 11.04 2.24
C GLU A 89 -3.13 10.22 1.13
N ILE A 90 -3.65 9.04 0.80
CA ILE A 90 -3.15 8.24 -0.33
C ILE A 90 -3.24 9.04 -1.62
N LYS A 91 -4.41 9.62 -1.93
CA LYS A 91 -4.63 10.41 -3.14
C LYS A 91 -3.62 11.54 -3.27
N LYS A 92 -3.48 12.32 -2.20
CA LYS A 92 -2.55 13.46 -2.13
C LYS A 92 -1.13 13.04 -2.45
N ILE A 93 -0.65 11.92 -1.89
CA ILE A 93 0.71 11.44 -2.13
C ILE A 93 0.87 10.89 -3.54
N VAL A 94 -0.08 10.09 -4.03
CA VAL A 94 -0.03 9.55 -5.41
C VAL A 94 -0.04 10.68 -6.43
N ASP A 95 -0.95 11.64 -6.29
CA ASP A 95 -1.04 12.79 -7.19
C ASP A 95 0.23 13.65 -7.14
N ASP A 96 0.90 13.76 -6.00
CA ASP A 96 2.18 14.45 -5.90
C ASP A 96 3.32 13.70 -6.59
N PHE A 97 3.28 12.37 -6.59
CA PHE A 97 4.28 11.53 -7.23
C PHE A 97 4.11 11.42 -8.75
N LEU A 98 2.94 11.80 -9.28
CA LEU A 98 2.63 11.85 -10.71
C LEU A 98 3.00 13.19 -11.38
N LYS A 99 3.40 14.21 -10.60
CA LYS A 99 3.89 15.48 -11.12
C LYS A 99 5.36 15.40 -11.52
#